data_AF-A0A441TK56-F1
#
_entry.id   AF-A0A441TK56-F1
#
_cell.length_a   1.000
_cell.length_b   1.000
_cell.length_c   1.000
_cell.angle_alpha   90.00
_cell.angle_beta   90.00
_cell.angle_gamma   90.00
#
_symmetry.space_group_name_H-M   'P 1'
#
loop_
_entity.id
_entity.type
_entity.pdbx_description
1 polymer ?
#
loop_
_entity_poly.entity_id
_entity_poly.type
_entity_poly.pdbx_seq_one_letter_code
_entity_poly.pdbx_strand_id
1 'polypeptide(L)' 'GSGFVVSPDGHIVTNNHVVADASEIHVVFSDKENLPAQLVGRDPATDLAVLKIEPRPNMTTTAWGDSDAVQPGAWTIAIG' A
#
# COMPACT_ATOMS: atom_id res chain seq x y z
N GLY A 1 -3.02 -9.27 3.92
CA GLY A 1 -2.59 -8.91 2.55
C GLY A 1 -1.38 -8.03 2.62
N SER A 2 -1.04 -7.37 1.53
CA SER A 2 0.20 -6.61 1.38
C SER A 2 -0.09 -5.23 0.79
N GLY A 3 0.86 -4.31 0.90
CA GLY A 3 0.71 -2.95 0.38
C GLY A 3 2.04 -2.23 0.31
N PHE A 4 2.03 -1.05 -0.30
CA PHE A 4 3.23 -0.24 -0.49
C PHE A 4 3.02 1.15 0.06
N VAL A 5 4.04 1.69 0.72
CA VAL A 5 4.07 3.10 1.13
C VAL A 5 4.34 3.95 -0.11
N VAL A 6 3.42 4.87 -0.43
CA VAL A 6 3.47 5.68 -1.66
C VAL A 6 3.77 7.16 -1.38
N SER A 7 3.82 7.55 -0.12
CA SER A 7 4.08 8.93 0.28
C SER A 7 4.76 9.00 1.66
N PRO A 8 5.71 9.94 1.88
CA PRO A 8 6.47 10.04 3.13
C PRO A 8 5.60 10.45 4.31
N ASP A 9 4.42 11.01 4.06
CA ASP A 9 3.45 11.33 5.09
C ASP A 9 2.70 10.10 5.63
N GLY A 10 2.87 8.90 5.07
CA GLY A 10 2.27 7.67 5.60
C GLY A 10 1.05 7.15 4.84
N HIS A 11 0.89 7.52 3.57
CA HIS A 11 -0.12 6.87 2.72
C HIS A 11 0.36 5.53 2.18
N ILE A 12 -0.53 4.54 2.25
CA ILE A 12 -0.29 3.17 1.80
C ILE A 12 -1.38 2.78 0.82
N VAL A 13 -1.00 2.18 -0.31
CA VAL A 13 -1.94 1.60 -1.28
C VAL A 13 -1.97 0.08 -1.10
N THR A 14 -3.18 -0.48 -1.10
CA THR A 14 -3.45 -1.92 -1.03
C THR A 14 -4.72 -2.25 -1.82
N ASN A 15 -5.14 -3.51 -1.82
CA ASN A 15 -6.39 -3.92 -2.43
C ASN A 15 -7.58 -3.70 -1.49
N ASN A 16 -8.74 -3.34 -2.05
CA ASN A 16 -9.96 -3.17 -1.27
C ASN A 16 -10.40 -4.47 -0.60
N HIS A 17 -10.35 -5.61 -1.29
CA HIS A 17 -10.77 -6.89 -0.71
C HIS A 17 -9.93 -7.31 0.53
N VAL A 18 -8.72 -6.76 0.69
CA VAL A 18 -7.87 -7.02 1.87
C VAL A 18 -8.41 -6.32 3.12
N VAL A 19 -9.09 -5.19 2.96
CA VAL A 19 -9.52 -4.32 4.06
C VAL A 19 -11.04 -4.22 4.20
N ALA A 20 -11.81 -4.82 3.28
CA ALA A 20 -13.26 -4.61 3.15
C ALA A 20 -14.07 -4.95 4.41
N ASP A 21 -13.67 -5.99 5.14
CA ASP A 21 -14.38 -6.50 6.34
C ASP A 21 -13.55 -6.32 7.62
N ALA A 22 -12.48 -5.51 7.56
CA ALA A 22 -11.59 -5.30 8.69
C ALA A 22 -12.19 -4.31 9.69
N SER A 23 -12.34 -4.72 10.95
CA SER A 23 -12.72 -3.82 12.05
C SER A 23 -11.54 -2.97 12.53
N GLU A 24 -10.33 -3.51 12.44
CA GLU A 24 -9.07 -2.86 12.74
C GLU A 24 -8.05 -3.21 11.67
N ILE A 25 -7.21 -2.25 11.32
CA ILE A 25 -6.17 -2.42 10.31
C ILE A 25 -4.82 -2.11 10.96
N HIS A 26 -3.90 -3.05 10.81
CA HIS A 26 -2.53 -2.94 11.30
C HIS A 26 -1.57 -3.14 10.14
N VAL A 27 -0.54 -2.31 10.07
CA VAL A 27 0.53 -2.39 9.07
C VAL A 27 1.77 -2.90 9.76
N VAL A 28 2.29 -4.02 9.26
CA VAL A 28 3.54 -4.59 9.73
C VAL A 28 4.63 -4.33 8.69
N PHE A 29 5.66 -3.61 9.10
CA PHE A 29 6.81 -3.28 8.26
C PHE A 29 7.82 -4.44 8.20
N SER A 30 8.75 -4.36 7.25
CA SER A 30 9.79 -5.39 7.06
C SER A 30 10.74 -5.54 8.27
N ASP A 31 10.87 -4.50 9.08
CA ASP A 31 11.58 -4.49 10.37
C ASP A 31 10.74 -5.03 11.55
N LYS A 32 9.53 -5.53 11.27
CA LYS A 32 8.54 -6.07 12.22
C LYS A 32 7.87 -5.03 13.11
N GLU A 33 8.08 -3.74 12.87
CA GLU A 33 7.29 -2.70 13.53
C GLU A 33 5.82 -2.82 13.10
N ASN A 34 4.91 -2.69 14.06
CA ASN A 34 3.48 -2.79 13.84
C ASN A 34 2.80 -1.47 14.22
N LEU A 35 2.11 -0.85 13.26
CA LEU A 35 1.42 0.42 13.46
C LEU A 35 -0.06 0.29 13.11
N PRO A 36 -0.96 0.91 13.89
CA PRO A 36 -2.37 1.00 13.52
C PRO A 36 -2.50 1.89 12.27
N ALA A 37 -3.42 1.50 11.38
CA ALA A 37 -3.73 2.24 10.17
C ALA A 37 -5.21 2.60 10.12
N GLN A 38 -5.49 3.76 9.53
CA GLN A 38 -6.84 4.23 9.27
C GLN A 38 -7.16 4.09 7.78
N LEU A 39 -8.39 3.69 7.47
CA LEU A 39 -8.88 3.70 6.10
C LEU A 39 -9.15 5.16 5.68
N VAL A 40 -8.46 5.62 4.64
CA VAL A 40 -8.71 6.94 4.02
C VAL A 40 -9.85 6.83 3.02
N GLY A 41 -9.84 5.77 2.21
CA GLY A 41 -10.86 5.53 1.20
C GLY A 41 -10.64 4.20 0.49
N ARG A 42 -11.71 3.70 -0.13
CA ARG A 42 -11.69 2.48 -0.94
C ARG A 42 -12.57 2.65 -2.17
N ASP A 43 -12.16 2.01 -3.24
CA ASP A 43 -12.91 1.89 -4.48
C ASP A 43 -13.12 0.40 -4.81
N PRO A 44 -14.30 -0.16 -4.51
CA PRO A 44 -14.62 -1.54 -4.83
C PRO A 44 -14.62 -1.86 -6.34
N ALA A 45 -14.83 -0.87 -7.21
CA ALA A 45 -14.92 -1.11 -8.66
C ALA A 45 -13.55 -1.43 -9.27
N THR A 46 -12.48 -0.82 -8.74
CA THR A 46 -11.09 -1.05 -9.16
C THR A 46 -10.29 -1.93 -8.19
N ASP A 47 -10.94 -2.38 -7.11
CA ASP A 47 -10.34 -3.15 -6.01
C ASP A 47 -9.14 -2.45 -5.35
N LEU A 48 -9.22 -1.13 -5.18
CA LEU A 48 -8.17 -0.31 -4.56
C LEU A 48 -8.60 0.24 -3.20
N ALA A 49 -7.65 0.36 -2.28
CA ALA A 49 -7.83 1.06 -1.02
C ALA A 49 -6.58 1.86 -0.64
N VAL A 50 -6.82 2.99 0.05
CA VAL A 50 -5.77 3.85 0.60
C VAL A 50 -5.89 3.86 2.11
N LEU A 51 -4.78 3.59 2.77
CA LEU A 51 -4.64 3.64 4.22
C LEU A 51 -3.72 4.78 4.62
N LYS A 52 -3.86 5.22 5.87
CA LYS A 52 -3.02 6.23 6.51
C LYS A 52 -2.46 5.69 7.82
N ILE A 53 -1.17 5.87 8.02
CA ILE A 53 -0.49 5.67 9.30
C ILE A 53 0.17 6.97 9.76
N GLU A 54 0.55 7.03 11.02
CA GLU A 54 1.46 8.05 11.51
C GLU A 54 2.84 7.87 10.85
N PRO A 55 3.43 8.92 10.25
CA PRO A 55 4.69 8.77 9.54
C PRO A 55 5.87 8.43 10.46
N ARG A 56 6.68 7.48 10.01
CA ARG A 56 7.91 7.02 10.67
C ARG A 56 9.12 7.89 10.29
N PRO A 57 10.13 8.01 11.17
CA PRO A 57 11.44 8.52 10.77
C PRO A 57 12.01 7.68 9.61
N ASN A 58 12.56 8.35 8.59
CA ASN A 58 13.15 7.71 7.41
C ASN A 58 12.20 6.74 6.68
N MET A 59 10.92 7.08 6.59
CA MET A 59 9.94 6.28 5.85
C MET A 59 10.37 6.11 4.39
N THR A 60 10.67 4.88 3.99
CA THR A 60 10.94 4.55 2.59
C THR A 60 9.63 4.49 1.82
N THR A 61 9.58 5.17 0.68
CA THR A 61 8.44 5.16 -0.23
C THR A 61 8.83 4.50 -1.55
N THR A 62 7.92 3.72 -2.11
CA THR A 62 8.06 3.24 -3.48
C THR A 62 7.72 4.37 -4.46
N ALA A 63 8.52 4.48 -5.53
CA ALA A 63 8.23 5.40 -6.62
C ALA A 63 7.22 4.80 -7.60
N TRP A 64 6.37 5.65 -8.18
CA TRP A 64 5.47 5.24 -9.26
C TRP A 64 6.25 5.02 -10.56
N GLY A 65 5.90 3.96 -11.28
CA GLY A 65 6.28 3.77 -12.67
C GLY A 65 5.24 4.34 -13.61
N ASP A 66 5.63 4.54 -14.87
CA ASP A 66 4.70 4.81 -15.97
C ASP A 66 4.21 3.49 -16.57
N SER A 67 2.93 3.17 -16.36
CA SER A 67 2.33 1.93 -16.85
C SER A 67 2.17 1.90 -18.37
N ASP A 68 2.00 3.06 -19.02
CA ASP A 68 1.79 3.14 -20.47
C ASP A 68 3.08 2.87 -21.25
N ALA A 69 4.23 3.02 -20.61
CA ALA A 69 5.54 2.72 -21.17
C ALA A 69 5.92 1.22 -21.13
N VAL A 70 5.22 0.41 -20.33
CA VAL A 70 5.55 -1.01 -20.16
C VAL A 70 5.21 -1.82 -21.42
N GLN A 71 6.10 -2.74 -21.81
CA GLN A 71 5.94 -3.59 -22.99
C GLN A 71 5.71 -5.06 -22.62
N PRO A 72 4.96 -5.84 -23.43
CA PRO A 72 4.87 -7.29 -23.26
C PRO A 72 6.26 -7.95 -23.26
N GLY A 73 6.52 -8.79 -22.26
CA GLY A 73 7.82 -9.45 -22.06
C GLY A 73 8.83 -8.67 -21.20
N ALA A 74 8.46 -7.48 -20.70
CA ALA A 74 9.25 -6.79 -19.69
C ALA A 74 9.38 -7.64 -18.42
N TRP A 75 10.57 -7.65 -17.82
CA TRP A 75 10.81 -8.34 -16.55
C TRP A 75 10.06 -7.64 -15.42
N THR A 76 9.45 -8.44 -14.53
CA THR A 76 8.71 -7.95 -13.38
C THR A 76 9.10 -8.71 -12.12
N ILE A 77 9.00 -8.04 -10.98
CA ILE A 77 9.12 -8.66 -9.65
C ILE A 77 7.82 -8.39 -8.91
N ALA A 78 7.19 -9.44 -8.39
CA ALA A 78 6.04 -9.34 -7.50
C ALA A 78 6.51 -9.44 -6.04
N ILE A 79 6.02 -8.53 -5.20
CA ILE A 79 6.33 -8.47 -3.76
C ILE A 79 5.00 -8.48 -3.01
N GLY A 80 4.92 -9.30 -1.95
CA GLY A 80 3.76 -9.45 -1.09
C GLY A 80 4.15 -10.06 0.25
#